data_AF-A0A7J2YND0-F1
#
_entry.id   AF-A0A7J2YND0-F1
#
_cell.length_a   1.000
_cell.length_b   1.000
_cell.length_c   1.000
_cell.angle_alpha   90.00
_cell.angle_beta   90.00
_cell.angle_gamma   90.00
#
_symmetry.space_group_name_H-M   'P 1'
#
loop_
_entity.id
_entity.type
_entity.pdbx_description
1 polymer ?
#
loop_
_entity_poly.entity_id
_entity_poly.type
_entity_poly.pdbx_seq_one_letter_code
_entity_poly.pdbx_strand_id
1 'polypeptide(L)'
;METLVPKSLIEALKKQKYHLVGGHSAVKRCRWLYETLIHNRPCYKQKFYGIKTHQCMQMTPALYYCTQQCLFCWRAQSGDLQIEWNEMKLPTWNSPEEIVEESIKAQLKILSGYKGNPKANKQKFKEALTPRHVAISLT
;
A
#
# COMPACT_ATOMS: atom_id res chain seq x y z
N MET A 1 -17.40 8.95 12.77
CA MET A 1 -17.27 7.49 12.61
C MET A 1 -16.39 6.97 13.72
N GLU A 2 -16.92 6.16 14.63
CA GLU A 2 -16.11 5.45 15.62
C GLU A 2 -15.13 4.53 14.89
N THR A 3 -13.84 4.82 15.00
CA THR A 3 -12.80 3.95 14.48
C THR A 3 -12.70 2.74 15.39
N LEU A 4 -13.08 1.55 14.89
CA LEU A 4 -12.94 0.24 15.56
C LEU A 4 -11.48 -0.15 15.87
N VAL A 5 -10.54 0.73 15.54
CA VAL A 5 -9.11 0.52 15.58
C VAL A 5 -8.46 1.62 16.43
N PRO A 6 -7.51 1.29 17.32
CA PRO A 6 -6.81 2.27 18.14
C PRO A 6 -6.07 3.32 17.30
N LYS A 7 -6.09 4.58 17.76
CA LYS A 7 -5.37 5.69 17.11
C LYS A 7 -3.86 5.43 17.05
N SER A 8 -3.30 4.80 18.09
CA SER A 8 -1.89 4.42 18.15
C SER A 8 -1.48 3.48 17.01
N LEU A 9 -2.35 2.57 16.58
CA LEU A 9 -2.08 1.68 15.44
C LEU A 9 -2.03 2.48 14.13
N ILE A 10 -2.99 3.37 13.92
CA ILE A 10 -3.03 4.28 12.77
C ILE A 10 -1.75 5.11 12.68
N GLU A 11 -1.26 5.63 13.80
CA GLU A 11 -0.01 6.38 13.85
C GLU A 11 1.22 5.51 13.54
N ALA A 12 1.27 4.28 14.06
CA ALA A 12 2.34 3.34 13.74
C ALA A 12 2.40 3.01 12.25
N LEU A 13 1.26 2.73 11.62
CA LEU A 13 1.18 2.46 10.18
C LEU A 13 1.57 3.68 9.34
N LYS A 14 1.17 4.90 9.75
CA LYS A 14 1.61 6.14 9.09
C LYS A 14 3.13 6.31 9.17
N LYS A 15 3.76 6.01 10.32
CA LYS A 15 5.24 6.03 10.47
C LYS A 15 5.90 5.05 9.49
N GLN A 16 5.31 3.89 9.27
CA GLN A 16 5.73 2.90 8.27
C GLN A 16 5.35 3.26 6.81
N LYS A 17 4.84 4.47 6.57
CA LYS A 17 4.52 5.03 5.24
C LYS A 17 3.33 4.33 4.56
N TYR A 18 2.39 3.79 5.32
CA TYR A 18 1.08 3.42 4.78
C TYR A 18 0.29 4.69 4.48
N HIS A 19 -0.35 4.73 3.31
CA HIS A 19 -1.33 5.74 2.94
C HIS A 19 -2.70 5.12 3.14
N LEU A 20 -3.37 5.51 4.22
CA LEU A 20 -4.71 5.01 4.54
C LEU A 20 -5.73 5.48 3.52
N VAL A 21 -6.64 4.58 3.16
CA VAL A 21 -7.74 4.78 2.22
C VAL A 21 -9.02 4.39 2.94
N GLY A 22 -9.94 5.35 3.10
CA GLY A 22 -11.14 5.15 3.90
C GLY A 22 -10.83 4.74 5.34
N GLY A 23 -11.66 3.85 5.90
CA GLY A 23 -11.54 3.36 7.27
C GLY A 23 -10.82 2.02 7.44
N HIS A 24 -10.48 1.32 6.35
CA HIS A 24 -10.05 -0.07 6.41
C HIS A 24 -9.06 -0.49 5.32
N SER A 25 -8.76 0.40 4.35
CA SER A 25 -7.87 0.10 3.23
C SER A 25 -6.55 0.88 3.34
N ALA A 26 -5.53 0.46 2.60
CA ALA A 26 -4.31 1.24 2.44
C ALA A 26 -3.57 0.94 1.14
N VAL A 27 -2.77 1.92 0.73
CA VAL A 27 -1.75 1.81 -0.32
C VAL A 27 -0.38 2.04 0.32
N LYS A 28 0.62 1.31 -0.14
CA LYS A 28 2.00 1.53 0.27
C LYS A 28 2.91 1.37 -0.92
N ARG A 29 3.98 2.16 -0.92
CA ARG A 29 5.00 2.05 -1.93
C ARG A 29 5.73 0.71 -1.81
N CYS A 30 5.64 -0.13 -2.84
CA CYS A 30 6.51 -1.29 -2.97
C CYS A 30 7.99 -0.87 -3.06
N ARG A 31 8.90 -1.62 -2.42
CA ARG A 31 10.35 -1.41 -2.53
C ARG A 31 10.79 -1.30 -3.99
N TRP A 32 10.28 -2.20 -4.83
CA TRP A 32 10.65 -2.29 -6.24
C TRP A 32 10.17 -1.12 -7.09
N LEU A 33 9.15 -0.36 -6.66
CA LEU A 33 8.77 0.89 -7.33
C LEU A 33 9.91 1.91 -7.26
N TYR A 34 10.57 2.03 -6.10
CA TYR A 34 11.75 2.90 -5.96
C TYR A 34 12.92 2.37 -6.77
N GLU A 35 13.19 1.06 -6.70
CA GLU A 35 14.31 0.45 -7.42
C GLU A 35 14.21 0.64 -8.94
N THR A 36 13.01 0.50 -9.51
CA THR A 36 12.81 0.68 -10.95
C THR A 36 12.85 2.14 -11.37
N LEU A 37 12.40 3.07 -10.52
CA LEU A 37 12.39 4.50 -10.81
C LEU A 37 13.77 5.14 -10.64
N ILE A 38 14.53 4.75 -9.62
CA ILE A 38 15.81 5.39 -9.27
C ILE A 38 17.01 4.63 -9.86
N HIS A 39 16.98 3.30 -9.82
CA HIS A 39 18.12 2.45 -10.21
C HIS A 39 17.86 1.64 -11.48
N ASN A 40 16.72 1.86 -12.15
CA ASN A 40 16.29 1.11 -13.32
C ASN A 40 16.19 -0.43 -13.09
N ARG A 41 16.01 -0.87 -11.84
CA ARG A 41 15.92 -2.30 -11.48
C ARG A 41 14.46 -2.76 -11.32
N PRO A 42 13.93 -3.62 -12.21
CA PRO A 42 12.57 -4.13 -12.10
C PRO A 42 12.46 -5.28 -11.07
N CYS A 43 11.25 -5.58 -10.60
CA CYS A 43 11.01 -6.75 -9.78
C CYS A 43 10.93 -8.03 -10.62
N TYR A 44 10.99 -9.18 -9.95
CA TYR A 44 10.92 -10.48 -10.62
C TYR A 44 9.63 -10.65 -11.44
N LYS A 45 8.50 -10.04 -11.03
CA LYS A 45 7.21 -10.14 -11.75
C LYS A 45 7.28 -9.57 -13.16
N GLN A 46 8.16 -8.60 -13.40
CA GLN A 46 8.37 -8.09 -14.75
C GLN A 46 9.05 -9.13 -15.65
N LYS A 47 10.01 -9.88 -15.11
CA LYS A 47 10.70 -10.95 -15.83
C LYS A 47 9.77 -12.14 -16.09
N PHE A 48 8.99 -12.54 -15.09
CA PHE A 48 8.18 -13.76 -15.17
C PHE A 48 6.85 -13.56 -15.88
N TYR A 49 6.21 -12.40 -15.71
CA TYR A 49 4.83 -12.17 -16.14
C TYR A 49 4.65 -10.95 -17.03
N GLY A 50 5.73 -10.25 -17.40
CA GLY A 50 5.66 -9.02 -18.20
C GLY A 50 5.04 -7.81 -17.48
N ILE A 51 4.77 -7.91 -16.16
CA ILE A 51 4.21 -6.82 -15.36
C ILE A 51 5.19 -5.65 -15.30
N LYS A 52 4.77 -4.47 -15.75
CA LYS A 52 5.61 -3.27 -15.63
C LYS A 52 5.71 -2.85 -14.16
N THR A 53 6.91 -3.00 -13.58
CA THR A 53 7.14 -2.77 -12.14
C THR A 53 6.68 -1.38 -11.69
N HIS A 54 6.94 -0.36 -12.50
CA HIS A 54 6.60 1.03 -12.18
C HIS A 54 5.12 1.38 -12.34
N GLN A 55 4.33 0.52 -12.98
CA GLN A 55 2.87 0.69 -13.15
C GLN A 55 2.07 -0.22 -12.20
N CYS A 56 2.73 -0.82 -11.21
CA CYS A 56 2.08 -1.64 -10.19
C CYS A 56 1.79 -0.81 -8.93
N MET A 57 0.54 -0.87 -8.47
CA MET A 57 0.09 -0.30 -7.19
C MET A 57 -0.08 -1.42 -6.17
N GLN A 58 0.58 -1.31 -5.00
CA GLN A 58 0.41 -2.27 -3.91
C GLN A 58 -0.58 -1.72 -2.89
N MET A 59 -1.65 -2.49 -2.64
CA MET A 59 -2.74 -2.08 -1.76
C MET A 59 -3.33 -3.25 -0.97
N THR A 60 -4.17 -2.94 0.01
CA THR A 60 -5.04 -3.90 0.71
C THR A 60 -6.38 -3.23 1.05
N PRO A 61 -7.52 -3.92 0.89
CA PRO A 61 -8.81 -3.44 1.37
C PRO A 61 -9.08 -3.82 2.84
N ALA A 62 -8.23 -4.65 3.47
CA ALA A 62 -8.46 -5.22 4.79
C ALA A 62 -7.24 -5.05 5.71
N LEU A 63 -6.78 -3.81 5.87
CA LEU A 63 -5.51 -3.48 6.54
C LEU A 63 -5.40 -4.02 7.98
N TYR A 64 -6.49 -4.02 8.73
CA TYR A 64 -6.49 -4.32 10.16
C TYR A 64 -6.95 -5.73 10.50
N TYR A 65 -7.27 -6.55 9.49
CA TYR A 65 -8.03 -7.79 9.68
C TYR A 65 -7.34 -8.96 8.97
N CYS A 66 -7.15 -10.07 9.69
CA CYS A 66 -6.73 -11.35 9.11
C CYS A 66 -7.14 -12.45 10.07
N THR A 67 -7.47 -13.61 9.52
CA THR A 67 -7.84 -14.79 10.31
C THR A 67 -6.62 -15.61 10.76
N GLN A 68 -5.40 -15.13 10.48
CA GLN A 68 -4.15 -15.83 10.74
C GLN A 68 -3.17 -14.96 11.52
N GLN A 69 -2.37 -15.62 12.36
CA GLN A 69 -1.28 -15.02 13.14
C GLN A 69 0.05 -15.68 12.77
N CYS A 70 0.45 -15.53 11.51
CA CYS A 70 1.66 -16.16 10.99
C CYS A 70 2.91 -15.54 11.64
N LEU A 71 3.84 -16.38 12.10
CA LEU A 71 5.11 -15.96 12.74
C LEU A 71 5.96 -15.03 11.87
N PHE A 72 5.84 -15.13 10.55
CA PHE A 72 6.61 -14.35 9.59
C PHE A 72 5.85 -13.13 9.04
N CYS A 73 4.63 -12.86 9.52
CA CYS A 73 3.83 -11.77 9.01
C CYS A 73 4.45 -10.43 9.42
N TRP A 74 4.68 -9.54 8.44
CA TRP A 74 5.18 -8.19 8.70
C TRP A 74 4.06 -7.18 8.99
N ARG A 75 2.80 -7.61 8.86
CA ARG A 75 1.62 -6.86 9.28
C ARG A 75 1.61 -6.80 10.80
N ALA A 76 1.31 -5.64 11.38
CA ALA A 76 1.05 -5.56 12.80
C ALA A 76 -0.16 -6.44 13.17
N GLN A 77 0.05 -7.40 14.06
CA GLN A 77 -0.99 -8.22 14.68
C GLN A 77 -1.35 -7.63 16.04
N SER A 78 -2.55 -7.94 16.52
CA SER A 78 -2.99 -7.51 17.85
C SER A 78 -2.02 -8.04 18.91
N GLY A 79 -1.44 -7.13 19.69
CA GLY A 79 -0.41 -7.42 20.70
C GLY A 79 1.02 -7.05 20.29
N ASP A 80 1.41 -7.10 19.00
CA ASP A 80 2.80 -6.91 18.55
C ASP A 80 3.41 -5.58 19.00
N LEU A 81 2.65 -4.51 18.84
CA LEU A 81 3.07 -3.14 19.16
C LEU A 81 2.65 -2.72 20.58
N GLN A 82 2.29 -3.67 21.44
CA GLN A 82 1.58 -3.41 22.70
C GLN A 82 0.26 -2.67 22.48
N ILE A 83 -0.37 -2.94 21.32
CA ILE A 83 -1.65 -2.37 20.91
C ILE A 83 -2.57 -3.53 20.62
N GLU A 84 -3.74 -3.55 21.26
CA GLU A 84 -4.73 -4.60 21.08
C GLU A 84 -5.95 -4.07 20.34
N TRP A 85 -6.49 -4.88 19.42
CA TRP A 85 -7.77 -4.64 18.77
C TRP A 85 -8.38 -5.97 18.32
N ASN A 86 -9.69 -5.97 18.06
CA ASN A 86 -10.35 -7.17 17.57
C ASN A 86 -10.17 -7.29 16.04
N GLU A 87 -9.18 -8.09 15.61
CA GLU A 87 -8.89 -8.38 14.21
C GLU A 87 -10.02 -9.13 13.47
N MET A 88 -11.01 -9.66 14.19
CA MET A 88 -12.16 -10.40 13.64
C MET A 88 -13.42 -9.53 13.55
N LYS A 89 -13.44 -8.34 14.17
CA LYS A 89 -14.57 -7.43 14.10
C LYS A 89 -14.47 -6.58 12.84
N LEU A 90 -15.24 -6.98 11.82
CA LEU A 90 -15.25 -6.29 10.53
C LEU A 90 -15.84 -4.87 10.63
N PRO A 91 -15.34 -3.91 9.84
CA PRO A 91 -15.85 -2.55 9.79
C PRO A 91 -17.08 -2.44 8.89
N THR A 92 -17.67 -1.25 8.85
CA THR A 92 -18.48 -0.85 7.70
C THR A 92 -17.57 -0.68 6.49
N TRP A 93 -17.83 -1.44 5.43
CA TRP A 93 -17.03 -1.42 4.21
C TRP A 93 -17.43 -0.24 3.31
N ASN A 94 -16.43 0.46 2.78
CA ASN A 94 -16.59 1.39 1.67
C ASN A 94 -16.95 0.63 0.38
N SER A 95 -17.54 1.33 -0.60
CA SER A 95 -17.85 0.69 -1.89
C SER A 95 -16.57 0.33 -2.65
N PRO A 96 -16.60 -0.70 -3.52
CA PRO A 96 -15.44 -1.04 -4.36
C PRO A 96 -14.93 0.13 -5.20
N GLU A 97 -15.84 0.96 -5.74
CA GLU A 97 -15.51 2.12 -6.56
C GLU A 97 -14.74 3.17 -5.75
N GLU A 98 -15.21 3.46 -4.53
CA GLU A 98 -14.54 4.39 -3.61
C GLU A 98 -13.14 3.88 -3.25
N ILE A 99 -13.01 2.59 -2.94
CA ILE A 99 -11.71 1.97 -2.61
C ILE A 99 -10.73 2.11 -3.78
N VAL A 100 -11.19 1.84 -5.01
CA VAL A 100 -10.35 1.93 -6.21
C VAL A 100 -9.91 3.37 -6.47
N GLU A 101 -10.85 4.32 -6.47
CA GLU A 101 -10.58 5.72 -6.76
C GLU A 101 -9.59 6.32 -5.74
N GLU A 102 -9.86 6.11 -4.45
CA GLU A 102 -9.02 6.63 -3.38
C GLU A 102 -7.66 5.93 -3.31
N SER A 103 -7.57 4.65 -3.69
CA SER A 103 -6.29 3.96 -3.83
C SER A 103 -5.43 4.56 -4.94
N ILE A 104 -6.03 4.88 -6.09
CA ILE A 104 -5.32 5.54 -7.19
C ILE A 104 -4.84 6.92 -6.73
N LYS A 105 -5.68 7.72 -6.06
CA LYS A 105 -5.28 9.03 -5.50
C LYS A 105 -4.12 8.89 -4.51
N ALA A 106 -4.16 7.89 -3.62
CA ALA A 106 -3.09 7.61 -2.68
C ALA A 106 -1.78 7.24 -3.39
N GLN A 107 -1.84 6.42 -4.45
CA GLN A 107 -0.69 6.05 -5.27
C GLN A 107 -0.09 7.26 -6.01
N LEU A 108 -0.92 8.14 -6.57
CA LEU A 108 -0.46 9.38 -7.20
C LEU A 108 0.22 10.32 -6.20
N LYS A 109 -0.32 10.39 -4.96
CA LYS A 109 0.31 11.12 -3.86
C LYS A 109 1.68 10.54 -3.50
N ILE A 110 1.84 9.21 -3.45
CA ILE A 110 3.14 8.56 -3.29
C ILE A 110 4.12 8.95 -4.42
N LEU A 111 3.64 8.92 -5.67
CA LEU A 111 4.46 9.23 -6.84
C LEU A 111 4.89 10.71 -6.89
N SER A 112 4.12 11.63 -6.32
CA SER A 112 4.45 13.06 -6.28
C SER A 112 5.87 13.34 -5.76
N GLY A 113 6.38 12.53 -4.83
CA GLY A 113 7.73 12.64 -4.28
C GLY A 113 8.86 12.33 -5.27
N TYR A 114 8.56 11.75 -6.43
CA TYR A 114 9.54 11.44 -7.48
C TYR A 114 9.64 12.53 -8.55
N LYS A 115 8.64 13.39 -8.69
CA LYS A 115 8.56 14.39 -9.78
C LYS A 115 9.78 15.31 -9.82
N GLY A 116 10.24 15.77 -8.65
CA GLY A 116 11.39 16.66 -8.51
C GLY A 116 12.73 15.95 -8.28
N ASN A 117 12.75 14.62 -8.24
CA ASN A 117 13.97 13.88 -7.92
C ASN A 117 14.83 13.71 -9.20
N PRO A 118 16.06 14.28 -9.26
CA PRO A 118 16.90 14.20 -10.45
C PRO A 118 17.36 12.78 -10.78
N LYS A 119 17.34 11.87 -9.81
CA LYS A 119 17.67 10.45 -9.99
C LYS A 119 16.51 9.62 -10.56
N ALA A 120 15.29 10.16 -10.57
CA ALA A 120 14.14 9.41 -11.07
C ALA A 120 14.13 9.38 -12.61
N ASN A 121 13.93 8.19 -13.17
CA ASN A 121 13.72 8.01 -14.59
C ASN A 121 12.40 8.70 -15.02
N LYS A 122 12.54 9.79 -15.77
CA LYS A 122 11.42 10.65 -16.18
C LYS A 122 10.36 9.91 -17.00
N GLN A 123 10.77 9.00 -17.88
CA GLN A 123 9.85 8.24 -18.73
C GLN A 123 9.04 7.24 -17.89
N LYS A 124 9.71 6.44 -17.06
CA LYS A 124 9.02 5.51 -16.16
C LYS A 124 8.13 6.23 -15.15
N PHE A 125 8.55 7.40 -14.66
CA PHE A 125 7.72 8.23 -13.79
C PHE A 125 6.42 8.65 -14.48
N LYS A 126 6.49 9.15 -15.73
CA LYS A 126 5.29 9.50 -16.50
C LYS A 126 4.36 8.31 -16.68
N GLU A 127 4.90 7.13 -17.00
CA GLU A 127 4.12 5.90 -17.13
C GLU A 127 3.50 5.43 -15.79
N ALA A 128 4.22 5.64 -14.67
CA ALA A 128 3.76 5.26 -13.34
C ALA A 128 2.51 6.03 -12.88
N LEU A 129 2.29 7.24 -13.42
CA LEU A 129 1.08 8.04 -13.16
C LEU A 129 -0.19 7.38 -13.73
N THR A 130 -0.05 6.33 -14.55
CA THR A 130 -1.15 5.50 -15.02
C THR A 130 -0.89 4.06 -14.60
N PRO A 131 -1.23 3.68 -13.35
CA PRO A 131 -1.12 2.29 -12.90
C PRO A 131 -1.91 1.35 -13.82
N ARG A 132 -1.35 0.17 -14.11
CA ARG A 132 -1.97 -0.88 -14.93
C ARG A 132 -2.16 -2.19 -14.20
N HIS A 133 -1.51 -2.34 -13.04
CA HIS A 133 -1.55 -3.55 -12.24
C HIS A 133 -1.81 -3.19 -10.79
N VAL A 134 -2.61 -4.00 -10.11
CA VAL A 134 -2.89 -3.84 -8.68
C VAL A 134 -2.51 -5.12 -7.96
N ALA A 135 -1.62 -5.00 -6.98
CA ALA A 135 -1.26 -6.08 -6.08
C ALA A 135 -2.06 -5.91 -4.79
N ILE A 136 -3.17 -6.65 -4.69
CA ILE A 136 -4.00 -6.78 -3.49
C ILE A 136 -3.29 -7.74 -2.52
N SER A 137 -2.17 -7.28 -1.98
CA SER A 137 -1.24 -8.11 -1.20
C SER A 137 -0.36 -7.26 -0.28
N LEU A 138 -0.84 -6.08 0.11
CA LEU A 138 -0.21 -5.30 1.15
C LEU A 138 -0.51 -5.95 2.50
N THR A 139 0.53 -6.49 3.13
CA THR A 139 0.53 -6.86 4.55
C THR A 139 0.84 -5.64 5.39
#